data_AF-A0AA86N9U5-F1
#
_entry.id   AF-A0AA86N9U5-F1
#
_cell.length_a   1.000
_cell.length_b   1.000
_cell.length_c   1.000
_cell.angle_alpha   90.00
_cell.angle_beta   90.00
_cell.angle_gamma   90.00
#
_symmetry.space_group_name_H-M   'P 1'
#
loop_
_entity.id
_entity.type
_entity.pdbx_description
1 polymer ?
#
loop_
_entity_poly.entity_id
_entity_poly.type
_entity_poly.pdbx_seq_one_letter_code
_entity_poly.pdbx_strand_id
1 'polypeptide(L)'
;MNQQSDYEESNYNEESSQEELIEEYRDISGYPNYEVSNFGQVRNKSTGRILKQYDRGTGYLAVGLQLNKIEKKHNIHQLVGKAFIENPNNYSQIDHCDGVKSNNNVQNLRWVSRSDNCKNKNGCVNKFIFVKELPDDANEVLYYSGYFFEGYYWSEAMNKLYFNNGVRIREVRPIIQNEYYYCNCKNKQNDRVQISMLKLQKGLFNNQ
;
A
#
# COMPACT_ATOMS: atom_id res chain seq x y z
N MET A 1 40.77 -0.40 53.70
CA MET A 1 39.54 0.37 53.92
C MET A 1 39.56 1.49 52.89
N ASN A 2 38.89 1.38 51.74
CA ASN A 2 37.64 0.66 51.39
C ASN A 2 36.49 1.06 52.33
N GLN A 3 35.27 1.40 51.89
CA GLN A 3 34.65 1.58 50.56
C GLN A 3 33.40 2.50 50.77
N GLN A 4 32.75 3.10 49.79
CA GLN A 4 32.84 3.02 48.31
C GLN A 4 33.13 4.47 47.79
N SER A 5 32.53 5.16 46.80
CA SER A 5 31.49 4.87 45.78
C SER A 5 31.61 5.82 44.58
N ASP A 6 31.74 5.24 43.38
CA ASP A 6 31.38 5.86 42.10
C ASP A 6 30.11 5.19 41.56
N TYR A 7 29.28 5.94 40.81
CA TYR A 7 28.02 5.45 40.24
C TYR A 7 28.23 5.07 38.77
N GLU A 8 27.98 3.81 38.41
CA GLU A 8 27.97 3.38 37.00
C GLU A 8 26.64 3.74 36.34
N GLU A 9 26.65 4.72 35.44
CA GLU A 9 25.47 5.17 34.69
C GLU A 9 25.28 4.26 33.45
N SER A 10 24.37 3.29 33.56
CA SER A 10 24.15 2.28 32.51
C SER A 10 23.38 2.85 31.32
N ASN A 11 24.09 3.20 30.25
CA ASN A 11 23.49 3.51 28.94
C ASN A 11 22.83 2.27 28.33
N TYR A 12 21.56 2.06 28.65
CA TYR A 12 20.67 1.18 27.87
C TYR A 12 20.33 1.88 26.56
N ASN A 13 21.12 1.60 25.52
CA ASN A 13 20.74 1.93 24.15
C ASN A 13 19.55 1.04 23.75
N GLU A 14 18.37 1.65 23.58
CA GLU A 14 17.24 0.99 22.92
C GLU A 14 17.57 0.85 21.42
N GLU A 15 18.21 -0.26 21.05
CA GLU A 15 18.50 -0.59 19.65
C GLU A 15 17.18 -0.88 18.90
N SER A 16 16.61 0.18 18.33
CA SER A 16 15.47 0.14 17.42
C SER A 16 15.79 -0.78 16.24
N SER A 17 15.20 -1.97 16.25
CA SER A 17 15.49 -3.06 15.31
C SER A 17 14.88 -2.80 13.93
N GLN A 18 15.45 -1.84 13.20
CA GLN A 18 15.23 -1.73 11.75
C GLN A 18 16.09 -2.77 11.05
N GLU A 19 15.48 -3.88 10.63
CA GLU A 19 16.15 -4.85 9.76
C GLU A 19 16.56 -4.17 8.44
N GLU A 20 17.87 -4.01 8.22
CA GLU A 20 18.37 -3.52 6.94
C GLU A 20 18.07 -4.54 5.83
N LEU A 21 17.03 -4.25 5.04
CA LEU A 21 16.64 -5.04 3.88
C LEU A 21 17.77 -5.03 2.84
N ILE A 22 18.56 -6.11 2.81
CA ILE A 22 19.66 -6.31 1.86
C ILE A 22 19.18 -6.17 0.41
N GLU A 23 19.92 -5.44 -0.44
CA GLU A 23 19.59 -5.33 -1.86
C GLU A 23 19.93 -6.63 -2.62
N GLU A 24 18.92 -7.45 -2.89
CA GLU A 24 19.03 -8.65 -3.73
C GLU A 24 18.81 -8.29 -5.21
N TYR A 25 19.64 -8.83 -6.11
CA TYR A 25 19.49 -8.71 -7.57
C TYR A 25 19.16 -10.06 -8.21
N ARG A 26 18.20 -10.06 -9.15
CA ARG A 26 17.77 -11.25 -9.90
C ARG A 26 17.76 -11.01 -11.42
N ASP A 27 17.98 -12.06 -12.19
CA ASP A 27 18.04 -12.01 -13.65
C ASP A 27 16.69 -11.62 -14.29
N ILE A 28 16.74 -10.74 -15.29
CA ILE A 28 15.55 -10.34 -16.04
C ILE A 28 15.27 -11.38 -17.14
N SER A 29 14.16 -12.10 -16.99
CA SER A 29 13.70 -13.08 -17.99
C SER A 29 13.60 -12.49 -19.40
N GLY A 30 14.27 -13.14 -20.36
CA GLY A 30 14.43 -12.68 -21.75
C GLY A 30 15.56 -11.65 -21.98
N TYR A 31 16.27 -11.20 -20.94
CA TYR A 31 17.33 -10.17 -21.01
C TYR A 31 18.57 -10.58 -20.19
N PRO A 32 19.30 -11.65 -20.59
CA PRO A 32 20.33 -12.30 -19.76
C PRO A 32 21.55 -11.43 -19.40
N ASN A 33 21.69 -10.25 -20.01
CA ASN A 33 22.73 -9.28 -19.69
C ASN A 33 22.32 -8.29 -18.58
N TYR A 34 21.14 -8.44 -17.97
CA TYR A 34 20.56 -7.46 -17.06
C TYR A 34 19.88 -8.10 -15.85
N GLU A 35 20.03 -7.42 -14.72
CA GLU A 35 19.47 -7.80 -13.43
C GLU A 35 18.58 -6.66 -12.90
N VAL A 36 17.56 -7.01 -12.12
CA VAL A 36 16.69 -6.09 -11.39
C VAL A 36 16.79 -6.36 -9.89
N SER A 37 16.79 -5.31 -9.06
CA SER A 37 16.83 -5.45 -7.61
C SER A 37 15.45 -5.44 -6.95
N ASN A 38 15.39 -5.92 -5.71
CA ASN A 38 14.21 -5.83 -4.85
C ASN A 38 13.79 -4.37 -4.55
N PHE A 39 14.69 -3.38 -4.63
CA PHE A 39 14.36 -1.95 -4.57
C PHE A 39 13.96 -1.34 -5.93
N GLY A 40 14.03 -2.11 -7.02
CA GLY A 40 13.69 -1.65 -8.36
C GLY A 40 14.81 -0.91 -9.09
N GLN A 41 16.07 -1.09 -8.69
CA GLN A 41 17.19 -0.73 -9.55
C GLN A 41 17.34 -1.75 -10.68
N VAL A 42 17.90 -1.33 -11.81
CA VAL A 42 18.19 -2.21 -12.95
C VAL A 42 19.63 -1.99 -13.37
N ARG A 43 20.42 -3.05 -13.49
CA ARG A 43 21.85 -2.98 -13.84
C ARG A 43 22.23 -3.94 -14.96
N ASN A 44 23.32 -3.64 -15.65
CA ASN A 44 23.95 -4.58 -16.56
C ASN A 44 24.84 -5.55 -15.77
N LYS A 45 24.58 -6.86 -15.90
CA LYS A 45 25.21 -7.94 -15.13
C LYS A 45 26.74 -7.96 -15.22
N SER A 46 27.27 -7.72 -16.42
CA SER A 46 28.71 -7.83 -16.72
C SER A 46 29.53 -6.59 -16.35
N THR A 47 28.91 -5.41 -16.25
CA THR A 47 29.61 -4.14 -15.97
C THR A 47 29.23 -3.49 -14.64
N GLY A 48 28.27 -4.08 -13.91
CA GLY A 48 27.71 -3.52 -12.67
C GLY A 48 26.92 -2.22 -12.83
N ARG A 49 26.98 -1.57 -14.00
CA ARG A 49 26.41 -0.26 -14.27
C ARG A 49 24.90 -0.26 -14.09
N ILE A 50 24.41 0.58 -13.18
CA ILE A 50 22.99 0.93 -13.04
C ILE A 50 22.52 1.69 -14.30
N LEU A 51 21.34 1.33 -14.82
CA LEU A 51 20.72 1.97 -15.97
C LEU A 51 19.89 3.18 -15.53
N LYS A 52 19.90 4.25 -16.34
CA LYS A 52 19.08 5.43 -16.08
C LYS A 52 17.60 5.13 -16.31
N GLN A 53 16.82 5.21 -15.25
CA GLN A 53 15.35 5.13 -15.29
C GLN A 53 14.73 6.46 -15.75
N TYR A 54 13.50 6.43 -16.26
CA TYR A 54 12.72 7.61 -16.65
C TYR A 54 11.21 7.39 -16.43
N ASP A 55 10.46 8.44 -16.10
CA ASP A 55 8.98 8.39 -16.13
C ASP A 55 8.49 8.38 -17.58
N ARG A 56 7.44 7.60 -17.84
CA ARG A 56 6.67 7.58 -19.08
C ARG A 56 5.61 8.69 -19.16
N GLY A 57 5.77 9.79 -18.42
CA GLY A 57 4.80 10.88 -18.29
C GLY A 57 3.50 10.48 -17.57
N THR A 58 3.56 9.45 -16.71
CA THR A 58 2.38 8.90 -16.02
C THR A 58 2.63 8.52 -14.55
N GLY A 59 3.83 8.79 -14.03
CA GLY A 59 4.37 8.34 -12.75
C GLY A 59 5.02 6.95 -12.79
N TYR A 60 4.84 6.17 -13.86
CA TYR A 60 5.46 4.85 -14.00
C TYR A 60 6.89 4.97 -14.53
N LEU A 61 7.86 4.60 -13.69
CA LEU A 61 9.26 4.49 -14.10
C LEU A 61 9.48 3.32 -15.07
N ALA A 62 10.37 3.53 -16.03
CA ALA A 62 10.74 2.59 -17.07
C ALA A 62 12.23 2.66 -17.42
N VAL A 63 12.71 1.63 -18.12
CA VAL A 63 14.10 1.48 -18.58
C VAL A 63 14.13 0.88 -19.99
N GLY A 64 15.14 1.21 -20.78
CA GLY A 64 15.43 0.55 -22.05
C GLY A 64 16.36 -0.65 -21.84
N LEU A 65 15.94 -1.85 -22.27
CA LEU A 65 16.76 -3.06 -22.24
C LEU A 65 17.09 -3.51 -23.67
N GLN A 66 18.36 -3.82 -23.93
CA GLN A 66 18.83 -4.18 -25.27
C GLN A 66 18.98 -5.70 -25.42
N LEU A 67 18.32 -6.28 -26.42
CA LEU A 67 18.51 -7.67 -26.84
C LEU A 67 18.77 -7.71 -28.35
N ASN A 68 19.81 -8.43 -28.78
CA ASN A 68 20.18 -8.58 -30.20
C ASN A 68 20.25 -7.25 -30.97
N LYS A 69 20.86 -6.22 -30.35
CA LYS A 69 20.97 -4.83 -30.84
C LYS A 69 19.65 -4.04 -30.93
N ILE A 70 18.52 -4.59 -30.45
CA ILE A 70 17.22 -3.92 -30.40
C ILE A 70 16.91 -3.52 -28.95
N GLU A 71 16.67 -2.24 -28.69
CA GLU A 71 16.16 -1.76 -27.39
C GLU A 71 14.64 -1.97 -27.31
N LYS A 72 14.14 -2.42 -26.15
CA LYS A 72 12.72 -2.36 -25.79
C LYS A 72 12.53 -1.73 -24.42
N LYS A 73 11.44 -0.98 -24.27
CA LYS A 73 11.11 -0.20 -23.06
C LYS A 73 10.24 -1.02 -22.12
N HIS A 74 10.68 -1.20 -20.88
CA HIS A 74 10.00 -1.98 -19.83
C HIS A 74 9.70 -1.13 -18.61
N ASN A 75 8.54 -1.34 -17.97
CA ASN A 75 8.20 -0.65 -16.73
C ASN A 75 8.85 -1.36 -15.53
N ILE A 76 9.43 -0.61 -14.59
CA ILE A 76 10.27 -1.15 -13.52
C ILE A 76 9.50 -2.12 -12.61
N HIS A 77 8.32 -1.74 -12.12
CA HIS A 77 7.45 -2.62 -11.32
C HIS A 77 7.15 -3.97 -11.99
N GLN A 78 7.10 -4.04 -13.33
CA GLN A 78 6.88 -5.30 -14.04
C GLN A 78 8.13 -6.16 -14.17
N LEU A 79 9.32 -5.59 -14.01
CA LEU A 79 10.58 -6.34 -13.90
C LEU A 79 10.69 -6.91 -12.48
N VAL A 80 10.54 -6.05 -11.45
CA VAL A 80 10.60 -6.44 -10.03
C VAL A 80 9.55 -7.52 -9.71
N GLY A 81 8.27 -7.26 -9.99
CA GLY A 81 7.19 -8.20 -9.65
C GLY A 81 7.25 -9.54 -10.39
N LYS A 82 7.98 -9.63 -11.52
CA LYS A 82 8.23 -10.90 -12.23
C LYS A 82 9.46 -11.66 -11.71
N ALA A 83 10.43 -10.96 -11.11
CA ALA A 83 11.66 -11.56 -10.60
C ALA A 83 11.54 -11.98 -9.12
N PHE A 84 10.73 -11.26 -8.34
CA PHE A 84 10.66 -11.42 -6.88
C PHE A 84 9.33 -11.94 -6.34
N ILE A 85 8.21 -11.81 -7.07
CA ILE A 85 6.87 -12.13 -6.54
C ILE A 85 6.24 -13.27 -7.33
N GLU A 86 5.93 -14.38 -6.65
CA GLU A 86 5.22 -15.51 -7.25
C GLU A 86 3.80 -15.12 -7.69
N ASN A 87 3.31 -15.76 -8.75
CA ASN A 87 2.01 -15.47 -9.35
C ASN A 87 1.17 -16.76 -9.53
N PRO A 88 0.85 -17.50 -8.45
CA PRO A 88 0.10 -18.76 -8.53
C PRO A 88 -1.28 -18.58 -9.17
N ASN A 89 -1.88 -17.39 -9.00
CA ASN A 89 -3.19 -17.03 -9.56
C ASN A 89 -3.15 -16.54 -11.03
N ASN A 90 -1.97 -16.53 -11.67
CA ASN A 90 -1.76 -16.08 -13.06
C ASN A 90 -2.37 -14.69 -13.38
N TYR A 91 -2.32 -13.77 -12.42
CA TYR A 91 -2.79 -12.41 -12.57
C TYR A 91 -1.95 -11.63 -13.60
N SER A 92 -2.62 -10.81 -14.42
CA SER A 92 -1.98 -10.10 -15.53
C SER A 92 -1.48 -8.69 -15.20
N GLN A 93 -1.67 -8.24 -13.96
CA GLN A 93 -1.37 -6.87 -13.53
C GLN A 93 -0.62 -6.86 -12.19
N ILE A 94 0.26 -5.88 -12.04
CA ILE A 94 0.92 -5.53 -10.78
C ILE A 94 0.37 -4.17 -10.33
N ASP A 95 0.14 -4.03 -9.03
CA ASP A 95 -0.38 -2.83 -8.36
C ASP A 95 0.62 -2.38 -7.28
N HIS A 96 0.74 -1.07 -7.13
CA HIS A 96 1.57 -0.42 -6.11
C HIS A 96 0.75 -0.32 -4.83
N CYS A 97 1.19 -0.94 -3.73
CA CYS A 97 0.43 -0.99 -2.48
C CYS A 97 0.12 0.42 -1.95
N ASP A 98 1.07 1.35 -1.95
CA ASP A 98 0.88 2.77 -1.60
C ASP A 98 0.19 3.63 -2.69
N GLY A 99 0.11 3.14 -3.93
CA GLY A 99 -0.37 3.89 -5.10
C GLY A 99 0.66 4.85 -5.73
N VAL A 100 1.88 4.93 -5.19
CA VAL A 100 3.00 5.74 -5.68
C VAL A 100 3.77 4.95 -6.72
N LYS A 101 3.42 5.16 -7.99
CA LYS A 101 3.93 4.45 -9.18
C LYS A 101 5.46 4.43 -9.37
N SER A 102 6.18 5.31 -8.69
CA SER A 102 7.66 5.39 -8.68
C SER A 102 8.31 4.60 -7.54
N ASN A 103 7.56 4.20 -6.51
CA ASN A 103 8.03 3.33 -5.43
C ASN A 103 8.00 1.86 -5.91
N ASN A 104 9.05 1.42 -6.58
CA ASN A 104 9.13 0.08 -7.17
C ASN A 104 9.78 -0.97 -6.25
N ASN A 105 9.85 -0.71 -4.93
CA ASN A 105 10.27 -1.72 -3.95
C ASN A 105 9.30 -2.92 -3.98
N VAL A 106 9.83 -4.14 -3.97
CA VAL A 106 9.06 -5.40 -3.99
C VAL A 106 7.97 -5.47 -2.93
N GLN A 107 8.21 -4.97 -1.72
CA GLN A 107 7.22 -4.94 -0.62
C GLN A 107 6.04 -4.03 -0.94
N ASN A 108 6.25 -3.01 -1.78
CA ASN A 108 5.21 -2.13 -2.29
C ASN A 108 4.54 -2.65 -3.58
N LEU A 109 4.88 -3.85 -4.05
CA LEU A 109 4.32 -4.42 -5.27
C LEU A 109 3.57 -5.70 -4.98
N ARG A 110 2.49 -5.95 -5.74
CA ARG A 110 1.74 -7.20 -5.66
C ARG A 110 1.08 -7.54 -7.00
N TRP A 111 0.91 -8.84 -7.26
CA TRP A 111 0.05 -9.31 -8.35
C TRP A 111 -1.43 -9.08 -7.99
N VAL A 112 -2.23 -8.64 -8.97
CA VAL A 112 -3.63 -8.25 -8.73
C VAL A 112 -4.55 -8.60 -9.91
N SER A 113 -5.81 -8.92 -9.61
CA SER A 113 -6.84 -9.05 -10.65
C SER A 113 -7.15 -7.68 -11.30
N ARG A 114 -7.59 -7.68 -12.57
CA ARG A 114 -8.03 -6.45 -13.26
C ARG A 114 -9.18 -5.75 -12.53
N SER A 115 -10.07 -6.53 -11.91
CA SER A 115 -11.19 -6.05 -11.10
C SER A 115 -10.72 -5.29 -9.86
N ASP A 116 -9.76 -5.84 -9.11
CA ASP A 116 -9.30 -5.25 -7.85
C ASP A 116 -8.36 -4.07 -8.06
N ASN A 117 -7.55 -4.10 -9.13
CA ASN A 117 -6.82 -2.91 -9.60
C ASN A 117 -7.78 -1.75 -9.90
N CYS A 118 -8.95 -2.03 -10.49
CA CYS A 118 -9.97 -1.01 -10.71
C CYS A 118 -10.63 -0.50 -9.41
N LYS A 119 -10.74 -1.31 -8.35
CA LYS A 119 -11.16 -0.85 -7.02
C LYS A 119 -10.12 0.09 -6.37
N ASN A 120 -8.83 -0.16 -6.64
CA ASN A 120 -7.69 0.60 -6.11
C ASN A 120 -7.36 1.91 -6.86
N LYS A 121 -8.21 2.36 -7.80
CA LYS A 121 -7.98 3.61 -8.54
C LYS A 121 -8.65 4.80 -7.86
N ASN A 122 -7.93 5.92 -7.81
CA ASN A 122 -8.48 7.21 -7.42
C ASN A 122 -9.61 7.58 -8.40
N GLY A 123 -10.79 7.94 -7.89
CA GLY A 123 -11.90 8.38 -8.74
C GLY A 123 -11.56 9.65 -9.51
N CYS A 124 -11.93 9.70 -10.81
CA CYS A 124 -11.59 10.82 -11.68
C CYS A 124 -12.20 12.17 -11.23
N VAL A 125 -13.41 12.12 -10.65
CA VAL A 125 -14.15 13.29 -10.14
C VAL A 125 -13.95 13.46 -8.63
N ASN A 126 -14.02 12.37 -7.88
CA ASN A 126 -13.76 12.33 -6.44
C ASN A 126 -12.48 11.53 -6.18
N LYS A 127 -11.37 12.23 -5.98
CA LYS A 127 -10.14 11.61 -5.47
C LYS A 127 -10.39 11.13 -4.04
N PHE A 128 -10.06 9.87 -3.75
CA PHE A 128 -10.03 9.38 -2.38
C PHE A 128 -8.81 9.94 -1.65
N ILE A 129 -8.96 10.24 -0.36
CA ILE A 129 -7.83 10.46 0.55
C ILE A 129 -7.42 9.08 1.04
N PHE A 130 -6.14 8.73 0.90
CA PHE A 130 -5.55 7.50 1.41
C PHE A 130 -4.63 7.83 2.58
N VAL A 131 -4.60 6.93 3.57
CA VAL A 131 -3.67 6.98 4.72
C VAL A 131 -2.85 5.69 4.74
N LYS A 132 -1.64 5.74 5.32
CA LYS A 132 -0.74 4.58 5.41
C LYS A 132 -1.27 3.53 6.39
N GLU A 133 -1.61 4.00 7.59
CA GLU A 133 -2.13 3.22 8.71
C GLU A 133 -3.47 3.79 9.19
N LEU A 134 -4.18 3.04 10.03
CA LEU A 134 -5.36 3.51 10.75
C LEU A 134 -4.91 4.31 11.99
N PRO A 135 -5.69 5.31 12.45
CA PRO A 135 -5.52 5.89 13.79
C PRO A 135 -5.61 4.82 14.89
N ASP A 136 -4.87 5.00 15.99
CA ASP A 136 -4.85 4.03 17.11
C ASP A 136 -6.23 3.85 17.79
N ASP A 137 -7.11 4.85 17.69
CA ASP A 137 -8.48 4.82 18.20
C ASP A 137 -9.52 4.24 17.20
N ALA A 138 -9.09 3.76 16.03
CA ALA A 138 -9.98 3.37 14.94
C ALA A 138 -10.64 1.99 15.18
N ASN A 139 -11.82 2.00 15.79
CA ASN A 139 -12.60 0.81 16.13
C ASN A 139 -13.34 0.23 14.90
N GLU A 140 -13.35 -1.09 14.71
CA GLU A 140 -14.06 -1.69 13.57
C GLU A 140 -15.58 -1.59 13.72
N VAL A 141 -16.25 -1.09 12.68
CA VAL A 141 -17.70 -1.06 12.51
C VAL A 141 -18.11 -2.39 11.88
N LEU A 142 -18.41 -3.38 12.72
CA LEU A 142 -18.82 -4.73 12.33
C LEU A 142 -20.32 -4.84 12.04
N TYR A 143 -21.15 -4.07 12.76
CA TYR A 143 -22.61 -4.08 12.62
C TYR A 143 -23.20 -2.67 12.74
N TYR A 144 -24.15 -2.34 11.87
CA TYR A 144 -24.92 -1.11 11.95
C TYR A 144 -26.31 -1.28 11.32
N SER A 145 -27.36 -0.95 12.09
CA SER A 145 -28.74 -0.83 11.60
C SER A 145 -29.28 -2.07 10.85
N GLY A 146 -28.98 -3.27 11.34
CA GLY A 146 -29.41 -4.55 10.74
C GLY A 146 -28.43 -5.17 9.75
N TYR A 147 -27.34 -4.48 9.41
CA TYR A 147 -26.36 -4.93 8.41
C TYR A 147 -24.99 -5.20 9.01
N PHE A 148 -24.32 -6.24 8.53
CA PHE A 148 -22.93 -6.56 8.86
C PHE A 148 -21.96 -5.96 7.83
N PHE A 149 -20.82 -5.49 8.32
CA PHE A 149 -19.78 -4.80 7.56
C PHE A 149 -18.42 -5.46 7.79
N GLU A 150 -17.44 -5.11 6.96
CA GLU A 150 -16.07 -5.62 7.04
C GLU A 150 -15.11 -4.53 6.55
N GLY A 151 -14.02 -4.31 7.27
CA GLY A 151 -12.98 -3.37 6.86
C GLY A 151 -13.37 -1.89 6.99
N TYR A 152 -14.44 -1.56 7.70
CA TYR A 152 -14.83 -0.18 8.02
C TYR A 152 -14.43 0.17 9.45
N TYR A 153 -13.71 1.28 9.65
CA TYR A 153 -13.16 1.64 10.96
C TYR A 153 -13.51 3.08 11.34
N TRP A 154 -13.98 3.30 12.55
CA TRP A 154 -14.36 4.61 13.08
C TRP A 154 -13.31 5.11 14.08
N SER A 155 -12.68 6.24 13.76
CA SER A 155 -11.89 7.03 14.71
C SER A 155 -12.78 8.15 15.25
N GLU A 156 -12.95 8.19 16.57
CA GLU A 156 -13.68 9.23 17.27
C GLU A 156 -12.84 10.51 17.36
N ALA A 157 -11.54 10.38 17.67
CA ALA A 157 -10.61 11.49 17.77
C ALA A 157 -10.43 12.24 16.43
N MET A 158 -10.40 11.51 15.32
CA MET A 158 -10.35 12.12 13.97
C MET A 158 -11.74 12.45 13.41
N ASN A 159 -12.83 12.01 14.06
CA ASN A 159 -14.21 12.15 13.60
C ASN A 159 -14.41 11.61 12.15
N LYS A 160 -13.78 10.48 11.86
CA LYS A 160 -13.62 9.93 10.50
C LYS A 160 -13.94 8.44 10.43
N LEU A 161 -14.69 8.08 9.38
CA LEU A 161 -14.86 6.70 8.95
C LEU A 161 -13.83 6.37 7.87
N TYR A 162 -13.10 5.28 8.07
CA TYR A 162 -12.11 4.72 7.16
C TYR A 162 -12.64 3.43 6.53
N PHE A 163 -12.08 3.07 5.38
CA PHE A 163 -12.28 1.77 4.74
C PHE A 163 -10.93 1.18 4.33
N ASN A 164 -10.59 0.04 4.91
CA ASN A 164 -9.42 -0.78 4.55
C ASN A 164 -9.90 -1.97 3.70
N ASN A 165 -9.22 -2.24 2.59
CA ASN A 165 -9.50 -3.40 1.73
C ASN A 165 -8.40 -4.48 1.77
N GLY A 166 -7.55 -4.48 2.80
CA GLY A 166 -6.38 -5.35 2.90
C GLY A 166 -5.23 -4.93 1.98
N VAL A 167 -5.24 -3.69 1.49
CA VAL A 167 -4.23 -3.14 0.57
C VAL A 167 -3.95 -1.67 0.84
N ARG A 168 -5.02 -0.87 0.94
CA ARG A 168 -4.96 0.54 1.30
C ARG A 168 -6.12 0.90 2.22
N ILE A 169 -5.84 1.83 3.12
CA ILE A 169 -6.85 2.47 3.95
C ILE A 169 -7.21 3.80 3.29
N ARG A 170 -8.50 4.05 3.08
CA ARG A 170 -9.01 5.34 2.56
C ARG A 170 -10.02 5.95 3.49
N GLU A 171 -10.08 7.27 3.52
CA GLU A 171 -11.18 7.99 4.15
C GLU A 171 -12.47 7.73 3.35
N VAL A 172 -13.56 7.43 4.06
CA VAL A 172 -14.90 7.36 3.49
C VAL A 172 -15.48 8.76 3.56
N ARG A 173 -15.40 9.50 2.44
CA ARG A 173 -15.93 10.87 2.35
C ARG A 173 -17.43 10.87 2.73
N PRO A 174 -17.84 11.59 3.79
CA PRO A 174 -19.24 11.72 4.13
C PRO A 174 -19.95 12.68 3.17
N ILE A 175 -21.26 12.56 3.10
CA ILE A 175 -22.18 13.39 2.33
C ILE A 175 -23.12 14.11 3.31
N ILE A 176 -23.39 15.38 3.03
CA ILE A 176 -24.48 16.15 3.64
C ILE A 176 -25.56 16.31 2.58
N GLN A 177 -26.77 15.85 2.87
CA GLN A 177 -27.91 15.96 1.96
C GLN A 177 -29.20 16.00 2.78
N ASN A 178 -30.04 17.02 2.58
CA ASN A 178 -31.33 17.19 3.27
C ASN A 178 -31.19 17.01 4.80
N GLU A 179 -30.21 17.70 5.40
CA GLU A 179 -29.83 17.63 6.83
C GLU A 179 -29.19 16.30 7.30
N TYR A 180 -29.27 15.21 6.53
CA TYR A 180 -28.57 13.96 6.84
C TYR A 180 -27.07 14.05 6.57
N TYR A 181 -26.26 13.77 7.60
CA TYR A 181 -24.80 13.62 7.51
C TYR A 181 -24.40 12.14 7.60
N TYR A 182 -23.96 11.56 6.48
CA TYR A 182 -23.80 10.10 6.33
C TYR A 182 -22.70 9.68 5.36
N CYS A 183 -22.14 8.49 5.59
CA CYS A 183 -21.23 7.79 4.69
C CYS A 183 -21.96 6.76 3.83
N ASN A 184 -21.50 6.56 2.59
CA ASN A 184 -21.99 5.48 1.73
C ASN A 184 -21.06 4.28 1.83
N CYS A 185 -21.55 3.20 2.41
CA CYS A 185 -20.80 1.98 2.69
C CYS A 185 -21.37 0.77 1.96
N LYS A 186 -20.63 -0.34 2.00
CA LYS A 186 -21.04 -1.65 1.49
C LYS A 186 -21.10 -2.63 2.66
N ASN A 187 -22.22 -3.32 2.83
CA ASN A 187 -22.31 -4.45 3.77
C ASN A 187 -21.53 -5.67 3.20
N LYS A 188 -21.44 -6.76 3.97
CA LYS A 188 -20.79 -8.01 3.51
C LYS A 188 -21.46 -8.63 2.28
N GLN A 189 -22.73 -8.33 2.04
CA GLN A 189 -23.51 -8.74 0.86
C GLN A 189 -23.30 -7.84 -0.37
N ASN A 190 -22.49 -6.78 -0.26
CA ASN A 190 -22.26 -5.75 -1.27
C ASN A 190 -23.52 -4.94 -1.68
N ASP A 191 -24.52 -4.81 -0.80
CA ASP A 191 -25.56 -3.79 -0.88
C ASP A 191 -25.02 -2.42 -0.47
N ARG A 192 -25.65 -1.33 -0.91
CA ARG A 192 -25.29 0.04 -0.51
C ARG A 192 -26.08 0.44 0.74
N VAL A 193 -25.39 0.68 1.85
CA VAL A 193 -25.99 1.13 3.11
C VAL A 193 -25.47 2.52 3.48
N GLN A 194 -26.32 3.35 4.06
CA GLN A 194 -25.96 4.68 4.57
C GLN A 194 -25.66 4.60 6.07
N ILE A 195 -24.42 4.89 6.48
CA ILE A 195 -24.03 4.93 7.89
C ILE A 195 -24.02 6.39 8.35
N SER A 196 -24.87 6.74 9.32
CA SER A 196 -24.94 8.11 9.85
C SER A 196 -23.74 8.45 10.73
N MET A 197 -23.03 9.51 10.39
CA MET A 197 -21.87 10.01 11.15
C MET A 197 -22.27 10.42 12.57
N LEU A 198 -23.45 11.04 12.73
CA LEU A 198 -24.02 11.44 14.02
C LEU A 198 -24.39 10.24 14.92
N LYS A 199 -24.50 9.02 14.36
CA LYS A 199 -24.65 7.79 15.15
C LYS A 199 -23.31 7.19 15.52
N LEU A 200 -22.31 7.22 14.63
CA LEU A 200 -20.94 6.78 14.93
C LEU A 200 -20.32 7.61 16.07
N GLN A 201 -20.45 8.94 16.02
CA GLN A 201 -20.09 9.89 17.09
C GLN A 201 -20.76 9.64 18.46
N LYS A 202 -21.77 8.77 18.52
CA LYS A 202 -22.51 8.43 19.74
C LYS A 202 -22.31 6.97 20.17
N GLY A 203 -21.34 6.26 19.58
CA GLY A 203 -21.14 4.82 19.81
C GLY A 203 -22.30 3.94 19.33
N LEU A 204 -23.19 4.45 18.46
CA LEU A 204 -24.40 3.73 18.01
C LEU A 204 -24.11 2.83 16.80
N PHE A 205 -23.14 1.93 16.98
CA PHE A 205 -22.75 0.84 16.09
C PHE A 205 -22.28 -0.35 16.94
N ASN A 206 -22.18 -1.54 16.35
CA ASN A 206 -21.88 -2.83 17.00
C ASN A 206 -22.89 -3.31 18.08
N ASN A 207 -23.72 -2.42 18.63
CA ASN A 207 -24.88 -2.78 19.46
C ASN A 207 -25.94 -3.50 18.61
N GLN A 208 -26.38 -4.68 19.02
CA GLN A 208 -27.41 -5.48 18.34
C GLN A 208 -28.84 -4.99 18.64
#